data_AF-A0A7S1DIE3-F1
#
_entry.id   AF-A0A7S1DIE3-F1
#
_cell.length_a   1.000
_cell.length_b   1.000
_cell.length_c   1.000
_cell.angle_alpha   90.00
_cell.angle_beta   90.00
_cell.angle_gamma   90.00
#
_symmetry.space_group_name_H-M   'P 1'
#
loop_
_entity.id
_entity.type
_entity.pdbx_description
1 polymer ?
#
loop_
_entity_poly.entity_id
_entity_poly.type
_entity_poly.pdbx_seq_one_letter_code
_entity_poly.pdbx_strand_id
1 'polypeptide(L)'
;GAEGTGRVIVNLPSNQVGVDIQQQGQSLIVEFLRSSLPENLRRKIDVTDFGTPVQLITTTQSGDRVRMVVEPKGNWEHSAYQSDNQFVLEVRPQKVDPNKLT
;
A
#
# COMPACT_ATOMS: atom_id res chain seq x y z
N GLY A 1 5.02 -4.56 11.78
CA GLY A 1 4.87 -3.38 12.65
C GLY A 1 4.15 -3.77 13.92
N ALA A 2 3.72 -2.79 14.74
CA ALA A 2 2.91 -3.08 15.92
C ALA A 2 1.64 -3.86 15.53
N GLU A 3 1.29 -4.88 16.31
CA GLU A 3 0.11 -5.75 16.10
C GLU A 3 0.04 -6.43 14.71
N GLY A 4 1.17 -6.71 14.06
CA GLY A 4 1.17 -7.36 12.74
C GLY A 4 0.81 -6.42 11.58
N THR A 5 0.77 -5.10 11.82
CA THR A 5 0.51 -4.10 10.78
C THR A 5 1.66 -4.04 9.77
N GLY A 6 1.33 -4.08 8.48
CA GLY A 6 2.23 -3.73 7.38
C GLY A 6 2.17 -2.24 7.12
N ARG A 7 3.32 -1.57 7.08
CA ARG A 7 3.42 -0.13 6.80
C ARG A 7 4.30 0.09 5.59
N VAL A 8 3.75 0.71 4.57
CA VAL A 8 4.44 1.12 3.35
C VAL A 8 4.60 2.63 3.39
N ILE A 9 5.84 3.10 3.34
CA ILE A 9 6.17 4.53 3.32
C ILE A 9 6.78 4.84 1.96
N VAL A 10 6.18 5.79 1.25
CA VAL A 10 6.64 6.25 -0.05
C VAL A 10 7.05 7.71 0.09
N ASN A 11 8.32 7.99 -0.18
CA ASN A 11 8.82 9.36 -0.29
C ASN A 11 8.41 9.92 -1.65
N LEU A 12 7.72 11.05 -1.63
CA LEU A 12 7.21 11.76 -2.78
C LEU A 12 8.13 12.94 -3.12
N PRO A 13 8.21 13.35 -4.39
CA PRO A 13 8.97 14.54 -4.77
C PRO A 13 8.37 15.83 -4.16
N SER A 14 7.06 15.86 -3.90
CA SER A 14 6.37 16.95 -3.19
C SER A 14 5.08 16.47 -2.54
N ASN A 15 4.53 17.27 -1.63
CA ASN A 15 3.21 17.04 -1.02
C ASN A 15 2.04 17.31 -1.98
N GLN A 16 2.30 17.78 -3.20
CA GLN A 16 1.29 18.08 -4.23
C GLN A 16 0.98 16.89 -5.13
N VAL A 17 1.73 15.78 -4.98
CA VAL A 17 1.46 14.55 -5.73
C VAL A 17 0.12 13.99 -5.28
N GLY A 18 -0.84 13.97 -6.22
CA GLY A 18 -2.13 13.33 -6.00
C GLY A 18 -1.98 11.81 -5.89
N VAL A 19 -2.68 11.21 -4.94
CA VAL A 19 -2.69 9.77 -4.71
C VAL A 19 -4.12 9.27 -4.84
N ASP A 20 -4.34 8.30 -5.72
CA ASP A 20 -5.59 7.54 -5.80
C ASP A 20 -5.38 6.17 -5.15
N ILE A 21 -6.37 5.70 -4.40
CA ILE A 21 -6.35 4.40 -3.73
C ILE A 21 -7.62 3.67 -4.07
N GLN A 22 -7.46 2.48 -4.65
CA GLN A 22 -8.55 1.64 -5.07
C GLN A 22 -8.35 0.22 -4.56
N GLN A 23 -9.39 -0.35 -3.96
CA GLN A 23 -9.42 -1.77 -3.67
C GLN A 23 -9.96 -2.52 -4.88
N GLN A 24 -9.20 -3.49 -5.40
CA GLN A 24 -9.61 -4.38 -6.48
C GLN A 24 -9.52 -5.83 -5.99
N GLY A 25 -10.68 -6.40 -5.66
CA GLY A 25 -10.73 -7.70 -4.98
C GLY A 25 -10.04 -7.61 -3.61
N GLN A 26 -9.00 -8.44 -3.40
CA GLN A 26 -8.18 -8.39 -2.19
C GLN A 26 -6.96 -7.46 -2.30
N SER A 27 -6.64 -6.95 -3.50
CA SER A 27 -5.46 -6.10 -3.69
C SER A 27 -5.79 -4.63 -3.50
N LEU A 28 -4.82 -3.86 -3.03
CA LEU A 28 -4.85 -2.41 -3.04
C LEU A 28 -4.01 -1.90 -4.21
N ILE A 29 -4.60 -1.04 -5.02
CA ILE A 29 -3.91 -0.30 -6.07
C ILE A 29 -3.77 1.15 -5.59
N VAL A 30 -2.53 1.60 -5.48
CA VAL A 30 -2.17 2.97 -5.17
C VAL A 30 -1.56 3.59 -6.41
N GLU A 31 -2.13 4.69 -6.89
CA GLU A 31 -1.63 5.41 -8.06
C GLU A 31 -1.13 6.80 -7.66
N PHE A 32 0.16 7.05 -7.89
CA PHE A 32 0.77 8.37 -7.71
C PHE A 32 0.70 9.12 -9.03
N LEU A 33 -0.15 10.14 -9.09
CA LEU A 33 -0.46 10.88 -10.30
C LEU A 33 0.72 11.78 -10.70
N ARG A 34 0.90 11.98 -12.01
CA ARG A 34 1.93 12.88 -12.59
C ARG A 34 3.33 12.60 -12.01
N SER A 35 3.67 11.33 -11.89
CA SER A 35 4.88 10.86 -11.23
C SER A 35 5.64 9.88 -12.12
N SER A 36 6.97 9.91 -12.02
CA SER A 36 7.86 8.97 -12.68
C SER A 36 8.51 8.03 -11.66
N LEU A 37 8.68 6.76 -12.05
CA LEU A 37 9.31 5.74 -11.26
C LEU A 37 10.80 5.64 -11.62
N PRO A 38 11.71 5.98 -10.69
CA PRO A 38 13.13 5.68 -10.86
C PRO A 38 13.36 4.18 -11.09
N GLU A 39 14.31 3.85 -11.96
CA GLU A 39 14.52 2.45 -12.37
C GLU A 39 14.90 1.53 -11.19
N ASN A 40 15.63 2.06 -10.20
CA ASN A 40 15.98 1.33 -8.97
C ASN A 40 14.77 1.02 -8.08
N LEU A 41 13.63 1.69 -8.29
CA LEU A 41 12.39 1.48 -7.55
C LEU A 41 11.36 0.65 -8.35
N ARG A 42 11.64 0.33 -9.62
CA ARG A 42 10.84 -0.58 -10.44
C ARG A 42 11.11 -2.03 -10.02
N ARG A 43 10.54 -2.41 -8.89
CA ARG A 43 10.78 -3.73 -8.29
C ARG A 43 9.52 -4.32 -7.69
N LYS A 44 9.62 -5.63 -7.50
CA LYS A 44 8.70 -6.46 -6.74
C LYS A 44 9.38 -6.78 -5.40
N ILE A 45 8.68 -6.55 -4.30
CA ILE A 45 9.18 -6.75 -2.94
C ILE A 45 8.32 -7.82 -2.28
N ASP A 46 8.95 -8.93 -1.92
CA ASP A 46 8.35 -9.97 -1.09
C ASP A 46 8.42 -9.55 0.39
N VAL A 47 7.28 -9.59 1.07
CA VAL A 47 7.09 -9.12 2.45
C VAL A 47 6.60 -10.25 3.37
N THR A 48 6.59 -11.49 2.89
CA THR A 48 6.07 -12.66 3.61
C THR A 48 6.76 -12.91 4.97
N ASP A 49 8.06 -12.66 5.05
CA ASP A 49 8.88 -12.88 6.26
C ASP A 49 8.68 -11.83 7.37
N PHE A 50 7.94 -10.75 7.10
CA PHE A 50 7.82 -9.61 8.02
C PHE A 50 6.65 -9.72 9.01
N GLY A 51 5.90 -10.84 8.98
CA GLY A 51 4.78 -11.07 9.90
C GLY A 51 3.63 -10.07 9.72
N THR A 52 3.44 -9.56 8.50
CA THR A 52 2.36 -8.63 8.15
C THR A 52 1.32 -9.30 7.24
N PRO A 53 0.11 -8.76 7.09
CA PRO A 53 -0.84 -9.27 6.09
C PRO A 53 -0.34 -9.03 4.66
N VAL A 54 0.52 -8.03 4.43
CA VAL A 54 1.09 -7.76 3.10
C VAL A 54 2.03 -8.89 2.71
N GLN A 55 1.79 -9.53 1.57
CA GLN A 55 2.67 -10.56 1.02
C GLN A 55 3.59 -9.97 -0.04
N LEU A 56 3.08 -9.04 -0.85
CA LEU A 56 3.79 -8.58 -2.01
C LEU A 56 3.47 -7.11 -2.33
N ILE A 57 4.50 -6.40 -2.77
CA ILE A 57 4.38 -5.03 -3.27
C ILE A 57 5.04 -4.99 -4.64
N THR A 58 4.30 -4.56 -5.66
CA THR A 58 4.80 -4.39 -7.03
C THR A 58 4.64 -2.95 -7.46
N THR A 59 5.73 -2.29 -7.87
CA THR A 59 5.68 -0.90 -8.33
C THR A 59 6.07 -0.83 -9.80
N THR A 60 5.21 -0.21 -10.62
CA THR A 60 5.40 -0.07 -12.07
C THR A 60 5.06 1.34 -12.55
N GLN A 61 5.70 1.75 -13.64
CA GLN A 61 5.27 2.93 -14.40
C GLN A 61 4.05 2.56 -15.24
N SER A 62 3.01 3.40 -15.25
CA SER A 62 1.83 3.25 -16.09
C SER A 62 1.49 4.58 -16.75
N GLY A 63 2.02 4.86 -17.94
CA GLY A 63 1.85 6.18 -18.56
C GLY A 63 2.45 7.28 -17.70
N ASP A 64 1.67 8.28 -17.31
CA ASP A 64 2.07 9.44 -16.50
C ASP A 64 1.94 9.23 -14.98
N ARG A 65 1.60 8.02 -14.54
CA ARG A 65 1.46 7.67 -13.11
C ARG A 65 2.36 6.51 -12.71
N VAL A 66 2.70 6.47 -11.44
CA VAL A 66 3.31 5.28 -10.82
C VAL A 66 2.20 4.47 -10.18
N ARG A 67 2.08 3.19 -10.56
CA ARG A 67 1.13 2.25 -9.97
C ARG A 67 1.89 1.35 -8.99
N MET A 68 1.44 1.34 -7.74
CA MET A 68 1.88 0.40 -6.71
C MET A 68 0.73 -0.54 -6.37
N VAL A 69 0.93 -1.85 -6.58
CA VAL A 69 -0.01 -2.89 -6.21
C VAL A 69 0.47 -3.55 -4.92
N VAL A 70 -0.39 -3.56 -3.91
CA VAL A 70 -0.16 -4.24 -2.63
C VAL A 70 -1.09 -5.44 -2.56
N GLU A 71 -0.51 -6.62 -2.37
CA GLU A 71 -1.23 -7.89 -2.30
C GLU A 71 -1.18 -8.43 -0.87
N PRO A 72 -2.21 -8.11 -0.06
CA PRO A 72 -2.38 -8.66 1.27
C PRO A 72 -3.05 -10.05 1.24
N LYS A 73 -2.95 -10.77 2.36
CA LYS A 73 -3.66 -12.03 2.62
C LYS A 73 -4.69 -11.89 3.73
N GLY A 74 -5.75 -12.69 3.64
CA GLY A 74 -6.80 -12.78 4.66
C GLY A 74 -7.71 -11.55 4.68
N ASN A 75 -8.47 -11.39 5.77
CA ASN A 75 -9.26 -10.18 5.98
C ASN A 75 -8.36 -9.08 6.53
N TRP A 76 -8.44 -7.91 5.93
CA TRP A 76 -7.61 -6.77 6.28
C TRP A 76 -8.40 -5.48 6.13
N GLU A 77 -7.91 -4.45 6.79
CA GLU A 77 -8.37 -3.07 6.60
C GLU A 77 -7.14 -2.19 6.37
N HIS A 78 -7.35 -1.03 5.77
CA HIS A 78 -6.28 -0.10 5.45
C HIS A 78 -6.59 1.31 5.92
N SER A 79 -5.53 2.05 6.23
CA SER A 79 -5.56 3.49 6.41
C SER A 79 -4.42 4.10 5.61
N ALA A 80 -4.65 5.26 5.04
CA ALA A 80 -3.64 5.96 4.29
C ALA A 80 -3.69 7.46 4.59
N TYR A 81 -2.52 8.08 4.63
CA TYR A 81 -2.40 9.51 4.85
C TYR A 81 -1.14 10.04 4.17
N GLN A 82 -1.16 11.33 3.86
CA GLN A 82 0.03 12.05 3.43
C GLN A 82 0.42 13.03 4.53
N SER A 83 1.72 13.09 4.83
CA SER A 83 2.31 14.08 5.72
C SER A 83 3.61 14.55 5.12
N ASP A 84 3.76 15.85 4.96
CA ASP A 84 4.85 16.46 4.20
C ASP A 84 5.00 15.77 2.83
N ASN A 85 6.21 15.34 2.50
CA ASN A 85 6.54 14.65 1.27
C ASN A 85 6.44 13.13 1.41
N GLN A 86 5.63 12.61 2.34
CA GLN A 86 5.47 11.17 2.53
C GLN A 86 4.01 10.75 2.36
N PHE A 87 3.82 9.68 1.60
CA PHE A 87 2.61 8.88 1.64
C PHE A 87 2.85 7.67 2.53
N VAL A 88 1.91 7.43 3.45
CA VAL A 88 1.93 6.26 4.33
C VAL A 88 0.67 5.46 4.09
N LEU A 89 0.85 4.18 3.75
CA LEU A 89 -0.20 3.18 3.73
C LEU A 89 0.04 2.19 4.87
N GLU A 90 -0.97 1.99 5.69
CA GLU A 90 -1.00 0.97 6.73
C GLU A 90 -2.05 -0.07 6.37
N VAL A 91 -1.67 -1.34 6.45
CA VAL A 91 -2.54 -2.49 6.22
C VAL A 91 -2.47 -3.37 7.45
N ARG A 92 -3.61 -3.59 8.10
CA ARG A 92 -3.70 -4.37 9.33
C ARG A 92 -4.69 -5.52 9.16
N PRO A 93 -4.45 -6.69 9.79
CA PRO A 93 -5.43 -7.75 9.81
C PRO A 93 -6.73 -7.25 10.43
N GLN A 94 -7.86 -7.54 9.79
CA GLN A 94 -9.16 -7.18 10.35
C GLN A 94 -9.43 -8.08 11.56
N LYS A 95 -9.60 -7.49 12.74
CA LYS A 95 -10.04 -8.24 13.92
C LYS A 95 -11.50 -8.65 13.67
N VAL A 96 -11.75 -9.95 13.54
CA VAL A 96 -13.11 -10.49 13.50
C VAL A 96 -13.65 -10.42 14.92
N ASP A 97 -14.67 -9.61 15.16
CA ASP A 97 -15.39 -9.63 16.43
C ASP A 97 -16.34 -10.83 16.43
N PRO A 98 -16.09 -11.86 17.25
CA PRO A 98 -16.94 -13.05 17.29
C PRO A 98 -18.35 -12.77 17.81
N ASN A 99 -18.61 -11.59 18.41
CA ASN A 99 -19.94 -11.21 18.90
C ASN A 99 -20.77 -10.41 17.90
N LYS A 100 -20.21 -10.08 16.72
CA LYS A 100 -20.95 -9.38 15.67
C LYS A 100 -21.65 -10.40 14.77
N LEU A 101 -22.91 -10.72 15.09
CA LEU A 101 -23.78 -11.57 14.25
C LEU A 101 -23.89 -10.94 12.85
N THR A 102 -23.48 -11.68 11.82
CA THR A 102 -23.68 -11.38 10.40
C THR A 102 -25.00 -11.92 9.90
#